data_AF-A0A0K1NLC0-F1
#
_entry.id   AF-A0A0K1NLC0-F1
#
_cell.length_a   1.000
_cell.length_b   1.000
_cell.length_c   1.000
_cell.angle_alpha   90.00
_cell.angle_beta   90.00
_cell.angle_gamma   90.00
#
_symmetry.space_group_name_H-M   'P 1'
#
loop_
_entity.id
_entity.type
_entity.pdbx_description
1 polymer ?
#
loop_
_entity_poly.entity_id
_entity_poly.type
_entity_poly.pdbx_seq_one_letter_code
_entity_poly.pdbx_strand_id
1 'polypeptide(L)'
;MACGTGIENRPVMFCPEKSGTFQKRNTENNVKDFLNTNDRTSGLRLTDGEQLMLPCFSGESKTELYIVYFVGRTEKERSFWDVYSKNGFWKGKNNEQVHRYSKDMERYINARINQYDVFAIALNKRMVKDIREDEFLPDSNAVYKTYLLTNGKWIQTDSFRVQDVPKDTGRYLMNISCRRGKKSLEVLGDSLVSLLDFSDRVNCSCTSGREDCVLDCLRVDYFLLFSSARMPVMLLDAAHKLLFKKYKEKRKTTEHIKVYALLSVNNKVTDSVLCYEYYSNAENLSAYEQIFYIDTNQRKIWTVKLTYDVEGAGADAVKVCTIDLDRNCFVQENAIKNNPTDVLKNE
;
A
#
# COMPACT_ATOMS: atom_id res chain seq x y z
N MET A 1 -16.62 -3.21 -40.39
CA MET A 1 -16.30 -1.80 -40.72
C MET A 1 -17.36 -0.93 -40.06
N ALA A 2 -16.98 0.16 -39.36
CA ALA A 2 -17.74 1.00 -38.41
C ALA A 2 -18.06 0.30 -37.06
N CYS A 3 -17.53 0.60 -35.86
CA CYS A 3 -17.02 1.80 -35.16
C CYS A 3 -18.07 2.77 -34.58
N GLY A 4 -18.08 2.89 -33.25
CA GLY A 4 -18.75 3.93 -32.42
C GLY A 4 -19.73 3.33 -31.38
N THR A 5 -19.77 3.67 -30.08
CA THR A 5 -19.05 4.65 -29.25
C THR A 5 -19.37 4.37 -27.76
N GLY A 6 -18.34 4.42 -26.91
CA GLY A 6 -18.32 4.89 -25.51
C GLY A 6 -19.42 4.48 -24.52
N ILE A 7 -19.13 3.50 -23.65
CA ILE A 7 -19.78 3.38 -22.34
C ILE A 7 -18.97 4.20 -21.34
N GLU A 8 -19.57 5.26 -20.79
CA GLU A 8 -19.00 6.05 -19.71
C GLU A 8 -18.95 5.21 -18.42
N ASN A 9 -17.74 4.91 -17.94
CA ASN A 9 -17.51 4.33 -16.62
C ASN A 9 -17.89 5.35 -15.52
N ARG A 10 -19.16 5.37 -15.11
CA ARG A 10 -19.63 5.98 -13.86
C ARG A 10 -19.83 4.84 -12.84
N PRO A 11 -19.45 4.98 -11.57
CA PRO A 11 -19.81 4.00 -10.55
C PRO A 11 -21.33 4.00 -10.38
N VAL A 12 -21.94 2.89 -10.77
CA VAL A 12 -23.36 2.62 -10.61
C VAL A 12 -23.58 2.18 -9.16
N MET A 13 -24.23 3.03 -8.37
CA MET A 13 -24.64 2.69 -7.01
C MET A 13 -26.03 2.05 -7.07
N PHE A 14 -26.09 0.71 -7.02
CA PHE A 14 -27.34 -0.04 -7.08
C PHE A 14 -28.16 0.12 -5.78
N CYS A 15 -29.46 0.42 -5.90
CA CYS A 15 -30.42 0.32 -4.80
C CYS A 15 -30.75 -1.15 -4.47
N PRO A 16 -31.14 -1.46 -3.22
CA PRO A 16 -31.54 -2.80 -2.81
C PRO A 16 -33.01 -3.12 -3.17
N GLU A 17 -33.29 -4.40 -3.46
CA GLU A 17 -34.64 -4.94 -3.59
C GLU A 17 -35.42 -4.79 -2.27
N LYS A 18 -36.65 -4.25 -2.36
CA LYS A 18 -37.51 -3.93 -1.21
C LYS A 18 -38.01 -5.16 -0.47
N SER A 19 -37.99 -5.08 0.87
CA SER A 19 -39.13 -5.55 1.69
C SER A 19 -39.38 -4.56 2.84
N GLY A 20 -40.63 -4.10 2.98
CA GLY A 20 -41.09 -3.12 3.99
C GLY A 20 -41.02 -3.65 5.42
N THR A 21 -41.15 -2.88 6.51
CA THR A 21 -42.03 -1.73 6.79
C THR A 21 -41.46 -0.91 7.97
N PHE A 22 -41.80 0.37 8.03
CA PHE A 22 -41.43 1.30 9.12
C PHE A 22 -41.93 0.86 10.50
N GLN A 23 -41.03 0.80 11.49
CA GLN A 23 -41.37 1.13 12.88
C GLN A 23 -40.29 2.01 13.52
N LYS A 24 -40.72 3.15 14.05
CA LYS A 24 -39.95 4.05 14.91
C LYS A 24 -39.53 3.30 16.19
N ARG A 25 -38.24 3.26 16.48
CA ARG A 25 -37.74 3.35 17.86
C ARG A 25 -36.63 4.39 17.98
N ASN A 26 -36.73 5.16 19.05
CA ASN A 26 -35.84 6.24 19.41
C ASN A 26 -34.64 5.72 20.20
N THR A 27 -33.59 6.53 20.14
CA THR A 27 -32.46 6.66 21.07
C THR A 27 -31.56 5.45 21.23
N GLU A 28 -30.46 5.46 20.47
CA GLU A 28 -29.16 5.01 20.94
C GLU A 28 -28.09 5.85 20.23
N ASN A 29 -27.01 6.15 20.97
CA ASN A 29 -25.98 7.13 20.64
C ASN A 29 -25.56 7.10 19.17
N ASN A 30 -25.60 8.27 18.53
CA ASN A 30 -25.40 8.51 17.10
C ASN A 30 -23.91 8.36 16.70
N VAL A 31 -23.29 7.25 17.07
CA VAL A 31 -21.95 6.89 16.65
C VAL A 31 -22.07 6.36 15.23
N LYS A 32 -21.57 7.14 14.27
CA LYS A 32 -21.47 6.73 12.87
C LYS A 32 -20.68 5.42 12.81
N ASP A 33 -21.33 4.34 12.42
CA ASP A 33 -20.69 3.04 12.20
C ASP A 33 -21.18 2.40 10.89
N PHE A 34 -20.32 2.40 9.87
CA PHE A 34 -20.64 1.80 8.58
C PHE A 34 -20.51 0.27 8.55
N LEU A 35 -19.93 -0.35 9.58
CA LEU A 35 -19.87 -1.82 9.71
C LEU A 35 -21.10 -2.42 10.41
N ASN A 36 -22.06 -1.60 10.85
CA ASN A 36 -23.29 -2.06 11.47
C ASN A 36 -24.05 -3.01 10.52
N THR A 37 -24.22 -4.27 10.94
CA THR A 37 -24.86 -5.30 10.12
C THR A 37 -26.33 -5.02 9.86
N ASN A 38 -27.01 -4.27 10.73
CA ASN A 38 -28.42 -3.91 10.56
C ASN A 38 -28.64 -2.88 9.45
N ASP A 39 -27.61 -2.09 9.12
CA ASP A 39 -27.65 -1.06 8.08
C ASP A 39 -27.16 -1.60 6.73
N ARG A 40 -26.72 -2.87 6.66
CA ARG A 40 -26.17 -3.47 5.44
C ARG A 40 -27.29 -3.88 4.48
N THR A 41 -27.18 -3.46 3.22
CA THR A 41 -28.19 -3.70 2.18
C THR A 41 -27.74 -4.68 1.10
N SER A 42 -26.47 -5.11 1.10
CA SER A 42 -25.96 -6.13 0.18
C SER A 42 -25.01 -7.12 0.84
N GLY A 43 -24.91 -8.33 0.28
CA GLY A 43 -23.77 -9.22 0.54
C GLY A 43 -22.44 -8.61 0.09
N LEU A 44 -21.33 -9.24 0.48
CA LEU A 44 -20.00 -8.87 -0.03
C LEU A 44 -19.93 -9.24 -1.52
N ARG A 45 -19.43 -8.31 -2.31
CA ARG A 45 -19.18 -8.42 -3.75
C ARG A 45 -17.82 -7.81 -4.09
N LEU A 46 -17.41 -7.88 -5.35
CA LEU A 46 -16.26 -7.15 -5.86
C LEU A 46 -16.70 -5.88 -6.58
N THR A 47 -15.83 -4.87 -6.62
CA THR A 47 -15.95 -3.80 -7.59
C THR A 47 -15.77 -4.37 -9.01
N ASP A 48 -16.48 -3.78 -9.97
CA ASP A 48 -16.50 -4.21 -11.37
C ASP A 48 -15.92 -3.11 -12.27
N GLY A 49 -15.28 -3.50 -13.38
CA GLY A 49 -14.73 -2.58 -14.38
C GLY A 49 -13.47 -1.79 -13.96
N GLU A 50 -12.87 -2.11 -12.82
CA GLU A 50 -11.68 -1.44 -12.28
C GLU A 50 -10.43 -2.34 -12.34
N GLN A 51 -9.25 -1.74 -12.47
CA GLN A 51 -7.98 -2.49 -12.51
C GLN A 51 -7.68 -3.20 -11.17
N LEU A 52 -8.10 -2.58 -10.06
CA LEU A 52 -8.00 -3.16 -8.73
C LEU A 52 -9.40 -3.51 -8.23
N MET A 53 -9.76 -4.80 -8.29
CA MET A 53 -11.03 -5.29 -7.75
C MET A 53 -10.98 -5.34 -6.23
N LEU A 54 -11.94 -4.67 -5.59
CA LEU A 54 -12.03 -4.57 -4.13
C LEU A 54 -13.26 -5.30 -3.61
N PRO A 55 -13.12 -6.12 -2.56
CA PRO A 55 -14.28 -6.55 -1.79
C PRO A 55 -15.01 -5.33 -1.21
N CYS A 56 -16.33 -5.32 -1.37
CA CYS A 56 -17.16 -4.24 -0.89
C CYS A 56 -18.59 -4.70 -0.59
N PHE A 57 -19.31 -3.94 0.23
CA PHE A 57 -20.75 -4.09 0.42
C PHE A 57 -21.43 -2.73 0.51
N SER A 58 -22.71 -2.67 0.18
CA SER A 58 -23.53 -1.46 0.29
C SER A 58 -24.30 -1.46 1.62
N GLY A 59 -24.56 -0.27 2.14
CA GLY A 59 -25.38 -0.06 3.31
C GLY A 59 -26.13 1.26 3.26
N GLU A 60 -27.11 1.36 4.13
CA GLU A 60 -28.04 2.47 4.22
C GLU A 60 -28.34 2.75 5.70
N SER A 61 -27.84 3.88 6.19
CA SER A 61 -28.22 4.37 7.52
C SER A 61 -29.46 5.25 7.42
N LYS A 62 -29.96 5.76 8.54
CA LYS A 62 -31.06 6.73 8.55
C LYS A 62 -30.79 7.97 7.67
N THR A 63 -29.54 8.40 7.55
CA THR A 63 -29.19 9.68 6.90
C THR A 63 -28.29 9.54 5.67
N GLU A 64 -27.69 8.37 5.44
CA GLU A 64 -26.68 8.19 4.41
C GLU A 64 -26.87 6.89 3.63
N LEU A 65 -26.55 6.94 2.34
CA LEU A 65 -26.28 5.78 1.48
C LEU A 65 -24.76 5.62 1.40
N TYR A 66 -24.24 4.40 1.51
CA TYR A 66 -22.79 4.20 1.52
C TYR A 66 -22.36 2.85 0.95
N ILE A 67 -21.10 2.78 0.54
CA ILE A 67 -20.39 1.53 0.23
C ILE A 67 -19.17 1.44 1.13
N VAL A 68 -18.99 0.28 1.75
CA VAL A 68 -17.78 -0.09 2.50
C VAL A 68 -16.85 -0.88 1.60
N TYR A 69 -15.57 -0.50 1.57
CA TYR A 69 -14.52 -1.12 0.77
C TYR A 69 -13.42 -1.69 1.66
N PHE A 70 -12.90 -2.85 1.29
CA PHE A 70 -11.78 -3.51 1.97
C PHE A 70 -10.56 -3.48 1.08
N VAL A 71 -9.59 -2.64 1.42
CA VAL A 71 -8.36 -2.47 0.64
C VAL A 71 -7.22 -3.22 1.32
N GLY A 72 -6.69 -4.26 0.68
CA GLY A 72 -5.53 -4.99 1.20
C GLY A 72 -4.34 -4.07 1.39
N ARG A 73 -3.73 -4.06 2.58
CA ARG A 73 -2.56 -3.24 2.89
C ARG A 73 -1.33 -3.66 2.08
N THR A 74 -1.23 -4.95 1.76
CA THR A 74 -0.16 -5.53 0.95
C THR A 74 -0.65 -5.85 -0.46
N GLU A 75 0.28 -5.92 -1.43
CA GLU A 75 -0.05 -6.36 -2.79
C GLU A 75 -0.61 -7.79 -2.78
N LYS A 76 -0.04 -8.68 -1.96
CA LYS A 76 -0.56 -10.04 -1.79
C LYS A 76 -2.05 -10.07 -1.42
N GLU A 77 -2.49 -9.27 -0.45
CA GLU A 77 -3.90 -9.23 -0.05
C GLU A 77 -4.78 -8.54 -1.09
N ARG A 78 -4.23 -7.62 -1.90
CA ARG A 78 -4.94 -7.03 -3.05
C ARG A 78 -5.13 -8.04 -4.19
N SER A 79 -4.04 -8.67 -4.64
CA SER A 79 -4.04 -9.67 -5.70
C SER A 79 -4.74 -10.97 -5.31
N PHE A 80 -4.94 -11.22 -4.01
CA PHE A 80 -5.74 -12.36 -3.54
C PHE A 80 -7.19 -12.32 -4.05
N TRP A 81 -7.75 -11.13 -4.23
CA TRP A 81 -9.11 -10.94 -4.74
C TRP A 81 -9.21 -10.82 -6.25
N ASP A 82 -8.07 -10.80 -6.95
CA ASP A 82 -8.03 -10.75 -8.41
C ASP A 82 -8.66 -12.01 -8.99
N VAL A 83 -9.74 -11.82 -9.73
CA VAL A 83 -10.51 -12.90 -10.38
C VAL A 83 -9.73 -13.57 -11.50
N TYR A 84 -8.71 -12.91 -12.05
CA TYR A 84 -7.85 -13.43 -13.11
C TYR A 84 -6.60 -14.11 -12.57
N SER A 85 -6.32 -13.98 -11.27
CA SER A 85 -5.17 -14.63 -10.67
C SER A 85 -5.37 -16.15 -10.58
N LYS A 86 -4.36 -16.91 -11.02
CA LYS A 86 -4.29 -18.37 -10.84
C LYS A 86 -4.06 -18.77 -9.38
N ASN A 87 -3.71 -17.81 -8.53
CA ASN A 87 -3.40 -17.97 -7.12
C ASN A 87 -4.19 -16.94 -6.30
N GLY A 88 -5.25 -17.35 -5.61
CA GLY A 88 -6.08 -16.41 -4.85
C GLY A 88 -7.41 -17.01 -4.44
N PHE A 89 -8.30 -16.16 -3.94
CA PHE A 89 -9.65 -16.55 -3.52
C PHE A 89 -10.39 -17.26 -4.65
N TRP A 90 -10.23 -16.78 -5.88
CA TRP A 90 -10.98 -17.25 -7.05
C TRP A 90 -10.42 -18.50 -7.71
N LYS A 91 -9.31 -19.06 -7.22
CA LYS A 91 -8.74 -20.30 -7.77
C LYS A 91 -9.80 -21.41 -7.76
N GLY A 92 -10.15 -21.89 -8.95
CA GLY A 92 -11.16 -22.94 -9.15
C GLY A 92 -12.61 -22.52 -8.88
N LYS A 93 -12.91 -21.22 -8.77
CA LYS A 93 -14.26 -20.68 -8.58
C LYS A 93 -14.77 -20.01 -9.85
N ASN A 94 -16.08 -20.05 -10.07
CA ASN A 94 -16.71 -19.29 -11.14
C ASN A 94 -16.93 -17.84 -10.69
N ASN A 95 -16.15 -16.91 -11.24
CA ASN A 95 -16.24 -15.49 -10.92
C ASN A 95 -17.54 -14.82 -11.43
N GLU A 96 -18.30 -15.45 -12.32
CA GLU A 96 -19.63 -14.97 -12.73
C GLU A 96 -20.70 -15.23 -11.65
N GLN A 97 -20.38 -16.06 -10.64
CA GLN A 97 -21.29 -16.44 -9.55
C GLN A 97 -20.85 -15.86 -8.20
N VAL A 98 -20.31 -14.63 -8.18
CA VAL A 98 -19.80 -13.94 -6.97
C VAL A 98 -20.75 -14.06 -5.77
N HIS A 99 -22.06 -13.90 -5.99
CA HIS A 99 -23.07 -13.95 -4.93
C HIS A 99 -23.04 -15.25 -4.10
N ARG A 100 -22.66 -16.38 -4.69
CA ARG A 100 -22.56 -17.69 -4.00
C ARG A 100 -21.42 -17.73 -2.98
N TYR A 101 -20.39 -16.91 -3.18
CA TYR A 101 -19.19 -16.89 -2.35
C TYR A 101 -19.19 -15.76 -1.32
N SER A 102 -20.24 -14.93 -1.27
CA SER A 102 -20.34 -13.77 -0.38
C SER A 102 -20.04 -14.09 1.09
N LYS A 103 -20.56 -15.21 1.61
CA LYS A 103 -20.29 -15.67 2.99
C LYS A 103 -18.84 -16.11 3.21
N ASP A 104 -18.22 -16.72 2.22
CA ASP A 104 -16.82 -17.16 2.29
C ASP A 104 -15.87 -15.97 2.22
N MET A 105 -16.19 -14.98 1.36
CA MET A 105 -15.49 -13.69 1.31
C MET A 105 -15.54 -13.01 2.69
N GLU A 106 -16.72 -12.99 3.31
CA GLU A 106 -16.93 -12.40 4.63
C GLU A 106 -16.10 -13.08 5.72
N ARG A 107 -16.12 -14.42 5.76
CA ARG A 107 -15.29 -15.20 6.69
C ARG A 107 -13.81 -14.87 6.52
N TYR A 108 -13.32 -14.79 5.29
CA TYR A 108 -11.91 -14.51 5.01
C TYR A 108 -11.52 -13.10 5.46
N ILE A 109 -12.32 -12.09 5.10
CA ILE A 109 -12.08 -10.69 5.48
C ILE A 109 -12.11 -10.53 7.01
N ASN A 110 -13.12 -11.08 7.67
CA ASN A 110 -13.25 -10.98 9.14
C ASN A 110 -12.07 -11.63 9.87
N ALA A 111 -11.60 -12.80 9.40
CA ALA A 111 -10.44 -13.47 9.98
C ALA A 111 -9.12 -12.68 9.81
N ARG A 112 -9.07 -11.74 8.85
CA ARG A 112 -7.87 -11.00 8.46
C ARG A 112 -8.06 -9.49 8.47
N ILE A 113 -9.07 -8.98 9.17
CA ILE A 113 -9.50 -7.57 9.06
C ILE A 113 -8.36 -6.58 9.31
N ASN A 114 -7.39 -6.93 10.16
CA ASN A 114 -6.20 -6.13 10.44
C ASN A 114 -5.22 -5.98 9.26
N GLN A 115 -5.38 -6.78 8.22
CA GLN A 115 -4.60 -6.72 6.98
C GLN A 115 -5.24 -5.79 5.93
N TYR A 116 -6.40 -5.21 6.25
CA TYR A 116 -7.16 -4.34 5.36
C TYR A 116 -7.27 -2.93 5.95
N ASP A 117 -7.21 -1.94 5.05
CA ASP A 117 -7.75 -0.63 5.32
C ASP A 117 -9.24 -0.63 4.93
N VAL A 118 -10.10 -0.26 5.87
CA VAL A 118 -11.56 -0.31 5.70
C VAL A 118 -12.08 1.10 5.47
N PHE A 119 -12.58 1.35 4.27
CA PHE A 119 -13.11 2.65 3.87
C PHE A 119 -14.63 2.61 3.74
N ALA A 120 -15.27 3.76 3.92
CA ALA A 120 -16.65 3.98 3.55
C ALA A 120 -16.77 5.25 2.69
N ILE A 121 -17.41 5.15 1.53
CA ILE A 121 -17.80 6.32 0.75
C ILE A 121 -19.30 6.52 0.94
N ALA A 122 -19.69 7.66 1.48
CA ALA A 122 -21.07 7.93 1.88
C ALA A 122 -21.63 9.20 1.23
N LEU A 123 -22.91 9.14 0.88
CA LEU A 123 -23.72 10.25 0.39
C LEU A 123 -24.86 10.53 1.36
N ASN A 124 -25.09 11.81 1.67
CA ASN A 124 -26.25 12.19 2.48
C ASN A 124 -27.54 12.04 1.66
N LYS A 125 -28.54 11.33 2.18
CA LYS A 125 -29.82 11.08 1.50
C LYS A 125 -30.56 12.36 1.11
N ARG A 126 -30.36 13.47 1.84
CA ARG A 126 -30.96 14.77 1.49
C ARG A 126 -30.44 15.34 0.17
N MET A 127 -29.32 14.81 -0.33
CA MET A 127 -28.70 15.19 -1.59
C MET A 127 -29.09 14.25 -2.73
N VAL A 128 -30.09 13.39 -2.54
CA VAL A 128 -30.67 12.54 -3.59
C VAL A 128 -31.96 13.21 -4.08
N LYS A 129 -32.06 13.45 -5.38
CA LYS A 129 -33.18 14.21 -5.99
C LYS A 129 -34.31 13.34 -6.49
N ASP A 130 -34.00 12.19 -7.09
CA ASP A 130 -34.97 11.29 -7.72
C ASP A 130 -34.62 9.86 -7.35
N ILE A 131 -35.60 9.10 -6.84
CA ILE A 131 -35.47 7.67 -6.54
C ILE A 131 -36.43 6.98 -7.51
N ARG A 132 -35.90 6.43 -8.61
CA ARG A 132 -36.69 5.65 -9.55
C ARG A 132 -36.34 4.20 -9.34
N GLU A 133 -37.24 3.46 -8.69
CA GLU A 133 -37.19 2.02 -8.42
C GLU A 133 -35.81 1.50 -7.96
N ASP A 134 -34.85 1.32 -8.87
CA ASP A 134 -33.54 0.69 -8.66
C ASP A 134 -32.34 1.65 -8.80
N GLU A 135 -32.59 2.89 -9.23
CA GLU A 135 -31.57 3.92 -9.43
C GLU A 135 -31.91 5.19 -8.66
N PHE A 136 -30.88 5.81 -8.09
CA PHE A 136 -31.01 7.14 -7.50
C PHE A 136 -30.07 8.11 -8.20
N LEU A 137 -30.58 9.32 -8.43
CA LEU A 137 -29.82 10.42 -9.02
C LEU A 137 -29.41 11.38 -7.90
N PRO A 138 -28.10 11.47 -7.60
CA PRO A 138 -27.58 12.52 -6.74
C PRO A 138 -27.88 13.91 -7.31
N ASP A 139 -28.03 14.89 -6.43
CA ASP A 139 -28.00 16.30 -6.82
C ASP A 139 -26.68 16.61 -7.56
N SER A 140 -26.70 17.51 -8.54
CA SER A 140 -25.49 17.98 -9.22
C SER A 140 -24.47 18.59 -8.23
N ASN A 141 -24.96 19.12 -7.11
CA ASN A 141 -24.15 19.67 -6.03
C ASN A 141 -23.85 18.66 -4.90
N ALA A 142 -24.24 17.38 -5.06
CA ALA A 142 -24.01 16.36 -4.06
C ALA A 142 -22.50 16.09 -3.87
N VAL A 143 -22.13 15.86 -2.62
CA VAL A 143 -20.75 15.60 -2.21
C VAL A 143 -20.68 14.25 -1.52
N TYR A 144 -19.90 13.34 -2.09
CA TYR A 144 -19.50 12.11 -1.45
C TYR A 144 -18.41 12.37 -0.42
N LYS A 145 -18.55 11.76 0.74
CA LYS A 145 -17.57 11.84 1.83
C LYS A 145 -16.92 10.49 2.02
N THR A 146 -15.59 10.48 2.05
CA THR A 146 -14.79 9.28 2.24
C THR A 146 -14.32 9.21 3.69
N TYR A 147 -14.59 8.08 4.34
CA TYR A 147 -14.22 7.79 5.72
C TYR A 147 -13.29 6.57 5.76
N LEU A 148 -12.37 6.56 6.71
CA LEU A 148 -11.48 5.44 7.00
C LEU A 148 -11.67 5.01 8.45
N LEU A 149 -11.84 3.71 8.68
CA LEU A 149 -11.89 3.13 10.01
C LEU A 149 -10.49 3.09 10.62
N THR A 150 -10.33 3.63 11.82
CA THR A 150 -9.02 3.71 12.51
C THR A 150 -9.23 3.61 14.00
N ASN A 151 -8.61 2.61 14.64
CA ASN A 151 -8.75 2.36 16.08
C ASN A 151 -10.22 2.35 16.52
N GLY A 152 -11.07 1.69 15.73
CA GLY A 152 -12.52 1.60 15.98
C GLY A 152 -13.33 2.87 15.70
N LYS A 153 -12.73 3.92 15.12
CA LYS A 153 -13.41 5.19 14.81
C LYS A 153 -13.36 5.52 13.32
N TRP A 154 -14.48 6.00 12.79
CA TRP A 154 -14.58 6.47 11.42
C TRP A 154 -14.13 7.92 11.29
N ILE A 155 -13.07 8.15 10.52
CA ILE A 155 -12.48 9.48 10.30
C ILE A 155 -12.70 9.89 8.86
N GLN A 156 -13.38 11.02 8.62
CA GLN A 156 -13.49 11.60 7.28
C GLN A 156 -12.10 11.99 6.79
N THR A 157 -11.68 11.46 5.65
CA THR A 157 -10.31 11.60 5.14
C THR A 157 -10.25 12.28 3.77
N ASP A 158 -11.37 12.32 3.04
CA ASP A 158 -11.46 13.00 1.75
C ASP A 158 -12.94 13.26 1.38
N SER A 159 -13.17 13.98 0.29
CA SER A 159 -14.50 14.17 -0.30
C SER A 159 -14.42 14.60 -1.77
N PHE A 160 -15.42 14.24 -2.57
CA PHE A 160 -15.50 14.63 -3.97
C PHE A 160 -16.95 14.91 -4.40
N ARG A 161 -17.12 15.75 -5.42
CA ARG A 161 -18.45 16.02 -6.01
C ARG A 161 -18.83 14.91 -6.99
N VAL A 162 -20.12 14.78 -7.30
CA VAL A 162 -20.62 13.78 -8.27
C VAL A 162 -19.95 13.89 -9.65
N GLN A 163 -19.63 15.11 -10.09
CA GLN A 163 -18.92 15.34 -11.35
C GLN A 163 -17.43 14.91 -11.31
N ASP A 164 -16.87 14.80 -10.11
CA ASP A 164 -15.45 14.49 -9.87
C ASP A 164 -15.27 13.05 -9.35
N VAL A 165 -16.24 12.18 -9.62
CA VAL A 165 -16.24 10.81 -9.16
C VAL A 165 -15.01 10.05 -9.71
N PRO A 166 -14.26 9.33 -8.85
CA PRO A 166 -13.11 8.56 -9.30
C PRO A 166 -13.48 7.52 -10.35
N LYS A 167 -12.69 7.45 -11.44
CA LYS A 167 -12.81 6.39 -12.46
C LYS A 167 -12.30 5.01 -11.99
N ASP A 168 -11.48 5.00 -10.96
CA ASP A 168 -10.90 3.81 -10.34
C ASP A 168 -10.91 4.01 -8.83
N THR A 169 -11.89 3.39 -8.17
CA THR A 169 -12.11 3.49 -6.73
C THR A 169 -10.96 2.86 -5.96
N GLY A 170 -10.44 1.71 -6.44
CA GLY A 170 -9.28 1.06 -5.86
C GLY A 170 -8.06 1.98 -5.77
N ARG A 171 -7.69 2.63 -6.87
CA ARG A 171 -6.57 3.57 -6.93
C ARG A 171 -6.84 4.83 -6.10
N TYR A 172 -8.08 5.32 -6.10
CA TYR A 172 -8.48 6.46 -5.27
C TYR A 172 -8.28 6.19 -3.79
N LEU A 173 -8.78 5.06 -3.27
CA LEU A 173 -8.66 4.68 -1.87
C LEU A 173 -7.21 4.36 -1.50
N MET A 174 -6.45 3.68 -2.37
CA MET A 174 -5.01 3.47 -2.19
C MET A 174 -4.26 4.78 -2.06
N ASN A 175 -4.56 5.79 -2.90
CA ASN A 175 -3.95 7.10 -2.78
C ASN A 175 -4.26 7.77 -1.44
N ILE A 176 -5.44 7.54 -0.86
CA ILE A 176 -5.79 8.04 0.47
C ILE A 176 -5.01 7.31 1.56
N SER A 177 -4.91 5.98 1.49
CA SER A 177 -4.02 5.20 2.37
C SER A 177 -2.57 5.71 2.29
N CYS A 178 -2.06 5.96 1.07
CA CYS A 178 -0.74 6.53 0.85
C CYS A 178 -0.61 7.99 1.35
N ARG A 179 -1.66 8.82 1.25
CA ARG A 179 -1.69 10.20 1.79
C ARG A 179 -1.66 10.23 3.31
N ARG A 180 -2.21 9.20 3.98
CA ARG A 180 -2.03 8.97 5.42
C ARG A 180 -0.65 8.44 5.80
N GLY A 181 0.19 8.10 4.82
CA GLY A 181 1.66 8.11 4.92
C GLY A 181 2.26 9.51 5.13
N LYS A 182 1.45 10.53 5.48
CA LYS A 182 1.88 11.73 6.22
C LYS A 182 1.71 11.59 7.74
N LYS A 183 1.50 10.38 8.27
CA LYS A 183 2.16 9.99 9.52
C LYS A 183 3.63 9.80 9.21
N SER A 184 4.50 10.18 10.15
CA SER A 184 5.90 9.76 10.16
C SER A 184 5.97 8.29 9.74
N LEU A 185 6.54 8.02 8.56
CA LEU A 185 6.81 6.64 8.17
C LEU A 185 7.85 6.15 9.16
N GLU A 186 7.47 5.20 10.03
CA GLU A 186 8.42 4.65 11.01
C GLU A 186 9.43 3.72 10.35
N VAL A 187 9.02 3.12 9.22
CA VAL A 187 9.85 2.20 8.44
C VAL A 187 9.70 2.46 6.94
N LEU A 188 10.79 2.31 6.17
CA LEU A 188 10.82 2.41 4.71
C LEU A 188 11.72 1.33 4.12
N GLY A 189 11.30 0.65 3.06
CA GLY A 189 12.03 -0.49 2.49
C GLY A 189 11.60 -1.81 3.10
N ASP A 190 12.34 -2.87 2.80
CA ASP A 190 12.01 -4.25 3.22
C ASP A 190 12.86 -4.71 4.40
N SER A 191 12.20 -5.11 5.50
CA SER A 191 12.87 -5.55 6.73
C SER A 191 13.80 -6.74 6.54
N LEU A 192 13.64 -7.56 5.49
CA LEU A 192 14.56 -8.68 5.21
C LEU A 192 16.01 -8.20 5.08
N VAL A 193 16.22 -6.98 4.57
CA VAL A 193 17.56 -6.38 4.41
C VAL A 193 18.26 -6.16 5.76
N SER A 194 17.49 -6.09 6.87
CA SER A 194 18.06 -5.92 8.21
C SER A 194 18.57 -7.21 8.86
N LEU A 195 18.30 -8.36 8.24
CA LEU A 195 18.76 -9.66 8.76
C LEU A 195 20.28 -9.78 8.58
N LEU A 196 20.97 -10.23 9.62
CA LEU A 196 22.44 -10.40 9.61
C LEU A 196 22.91 -11.37 8.54
N ASP A 197 22.10 -12.37 8.21
CA ASP A 197 22.39 -13.42 7.23
C ASP A 197 21.76 -13.13 5.85
N PHE A 198 21.24 -11.93 5.60
CA PHE A 198 20.58 -11.59 4.34
C PHE A 198 21.51 -11.80 3.14
N SER A 199 22.74 -11.29 3.21
CA SER A 199 23.73 -11.44 2.13
C SER A 199 24.06 -12.91 1.84
N ASP A 200 24.25 -13.71 2.90
CA ASP A 200 24.52 -15.14 2.77
C ASP A 200 23.33 -15.87 2.12
N ARG A 201 22.10 -15.52 2.51
CA ARG A 201 20.89 -16.07 1.88
C ARG A 201 20.81 -15.74 0.40
N VAL A 202 21.14 -14.51 -0.02
CA VAL A 202 21.18 -14.15 -1.45
C VAL A 202 22.20 -15.00 -2.17
N ASN A 203 23.44 -15.01 -1.67
CA ASN A 203 24.56 -15.73 -2.28
C ASN A 203 24.31 -17.24 -2.38
N CYS A 204 23.54 -17.84 -1.46
CA CYS A 204 23.22 -19.26 -1.49
C CYS A 204 21.97 -19.62 -2.33
N SER A 205 20.98 -18.73 -2.42
CA SER A 205 19.67 -19.05 -3.00
C SER A 205 19.43 -18.48 -4.39
N CYS A 206 20.14 -17.43 -4.80
CA CYS A 206 19.86 -16.69 -6.03
C CYS A 206 20.82 -17.04 -7.18
N THR A 207 21.29 -18.27 -7.22
CA THR A 207 22.10 -18.82 -8.32
C THR A 207 21.21 -19.46 -9.39
N SER A 208 21.68 -19.46 -10.64
CA SER A 208 20.95 -19.96 -11.80
C SER A 208 20.48 -21.41 -11.59
N GLY A 209 19.19 -21.67 -11.82
CA GLY A 209 18.55 -22.98 -11.65
C GLY A 209 17.96 -23.25 -10.26
N ARG A 210 17.98 -22.29 -9.33
CA ARG A 210 17.27 -22.35 -8.04
C ARG A 210 15.89 -21.69 -8.16
N GLU A 211 14.85 -22.32 -7.61
CA GLU A 211 13.47 -21.80 -7.64
C GLU A 211 13.10 -20.92 -6.43
N ASP A 212 13.95 -20.87 -5.40
CA ASP A 212 13.67 -20.23 -4.10
C ASP A 212 14.62 -19.06 -3.78
N CYS A 213 14.84 -18.14 -4.73
CA CYS A 213 15.72 -16.98 -4.48
C CYS A 213 15.11 -16.06 -3.41
N VAL A 214 15.90 -15.71 -2.39
CA VAL A 214 15.44 -14.85 -1.28
C VAL A 214 15.00 -13.46 -1.75
N LEU A 215 15.50 -12.98 -2.89
CA LEU A 215 15.07 -11.70 -3.47
C LEU A 215 13.60 -11.73 -3.91
N ASP A 216 13.05 -12.89 -4.27
CA ASP A 216 11.63 -13.06 -4.61
C ASP A 216 10.72 -12.90 -3.37
N CYS A 217 11.29 -12.94 -2.16
CA CYS A 217 10.57 -12.68 -0.92
C CYS A 217 10.48 -11.18 -0.56
N LEU A 218 11.19 -10.30 -1.27
CA LEU A 218 11.11 -8.86 -1.06
C LEU A 218 9.71 -8.35 -1.44
N ARG A 219 9.11 -7.55 -0.56
CA ARG A 219 7.78 -6.96 -0.71
C ARG A 219 7.82 -5.54 -1.27
N VAL A 220 9.01 -4.97 -1.39
CA VAL A 220 9.24 -3.60 -1.85
C VAL A 220 9.90 -3.64 -3.21
N ASP A 221 9.22 -3.10 -4.22
CA ASP A 221 9.83 -2.73 -5.48
C ASP A 221 10.53 -1.38 -5.32
N TYR A 222 11.86 -1.41 -5.16
CA TYR A 222 12.66 -0.22 -4.90
C TYR A 222 12.74 0.73 -6.10
N PHE A 223 12.68 0.19 -7.31
CA PHE A 223 12.64 0.98 -8.52
C PHE A 223 11.32 1.78 -8.61
N LEU A 224 10.19 1.14 -8.33
CA LEU A 224 8.87 1.79 -8.28
C LEU A 224 8.72 2.72 -7.09
N LEU A 225 9.31 2.40 -5.94
CA LEU A 225 9.26 3.23 -4.73
C LEU A 225 9.71 4.68 -5.02
N PHE A 226 10.71 4.83 -5.89
CA PHE A 226 11.24 6.14 -6.28
C PHE A 226 10.84 6.58 -7.69
N SER A 227 9.94 5.85 -8.34
CA SER A 227 9.29 6.27 -9.59
C SER A 227 8.23 7.35 -9.35
N SER A 228 7.70 7.47 -8.12
CA SER A 228 6.77 8.53 -7.73
C SER A 228 7.36 9.94 -7.88
N ALA A 229 6.51 10.90 -8.28
CA ALA A 229 6.87 12.32 -8.35
C ALA A 229 7.06 12.97 -6.96
N ARG A 230 6.56 12.34 -5.89
CA ARG A 230 6.66 12.83 -4.52
C ARG A 230 7.36 11.80 -3.64
N MET A 231 8.50 12.20 -3.08
CA MET A 231 9.30 11.39 -2.16
C MET A 231 8.69 11.41 -0.75
N PRO A 232 8.84 10.32 0.02
CA PRO A 232 8.38 10.28 1.41
C PRO A 232 9.16 11.28 2.29
N VAL A 233 8.58 11.62 3.44
CA VAL A 233 9.25 12.35 4.52
C VAL A 233 9.06 11.56 5.81
N MET A 234 10.14 11.25 6.52
CA MET A 234 10.09 10.49 7.77
C MET A 234 10.44 11.43 8.93
N LEU A 235 9.62 11.50 9.97
CA LEU A 235 9.94 12.31 11.15
C LEU A 235 10.70 11.44 12.14
N LEU A 236 11.77 11.99 12.71
CA LEU A 236 12.59 11.34 13.73
C LEU A 236 12.20 11.86 15.12
N ASP A 237 11.97 13.17 15.23
CA ASP A 237 11.37 13.85 16.39
C ASP A 237 10.78 15.22 15.97
N ALA A 238 10.58 16.14 16.92
CA ALA A 238 10.04 17.48 16.65
C ALA A 238 10.95 18.37 15.79
N ALA A 239 12.27 18.19 15.84
CA ALA A 239 13.27 18.99 15.13
C ALA A 239 13.85 18.26 13.92
N HIS A 240 13.90 16.93 13.95
CA HIS A 240 14.61 16.08 13.00
C HIS A 240 13.67 15.36 12.04
N LYS A 241 14.06 15.33 10.76
CA LYS A 241 13.38 14.55 9.72
C LYS A 241 14.34 14.02 8.67
N LEU A 242 13.98 12.90 8.06
CA LEU A 242 14.59 12.41 6.83
C LEU A 242 13.80 12.89 5.62
N LEU A 243 14.53 13.49 4.68
CA LEU A 243 14.05 13.83 3.34
C LEU A 243 14.76 12.93 2.33
N PHE A 244 14.19 12.71 1.16
CA PHE A 244 14.85 11.91 0.12
C PHE A 244 15.03 12.73 -1.15
N LYS A 245 16.24 12.67 -1.71
CA LYS A 245 16.58 13.36 -2.96
C LYS A 245 17.05 12.35 -3.99
N LYS A 246 16.31 12.28 -5.10
CA LYS A 246 16.56 11.41 -6.24
C LYS A 246 17.36 12.14 -7.32
N TYR A 247 18.36 11.46 -7.85
CA TYR A 247 19.08 11.81 -9.07
C TYR A 247 18.88 10.68 -10.07
N LYS A 248 18.55 11.03 -11.31
CA LYS A 248 18.33 10.06 -12.38
C LYS A 248 19.05 10.53 -13.64
N GLU A 249 19.91 9.67 -14.16
CA GLU A 249 20.55 9.82 -15.46
C GLU A 249 20.09 8.67 -16.36
N LYS A 250 19.57 9.01 -17.53
CA LYS A 250 19.16 8.03 -18.54
C LYS A 250 19.76 8.41 -19.88
N ARG A 251 20.57 7.53 -20.44
CA ARG A 251 21.10 7.59 -21.80
C ARG A 251 20.49 6.46 -22.63
N LYS A 252 20.90 6.34 -23.89
CA LYS A 252 20.38 5.28 -24.79
C LYS A 252 20.62 3.88 -24.23
N THR A 253 21.78 3.64 -23.61
CA THR A 253 22.24 2.32 -23.17
C THR A 253 22.48 2.22 -21.67
N THR A 254 22.37 3.33 -20.93
CA THR A 254 22.59 3.37 -19.48
C THR A 254 21.43 4.01 -18.73
N GLU A 255 21.08 3.42 -17.59
CA GLU A 255 20.14 3.99 -16.62
C GLU A 255 20.78 3.94 -15.24
N HIS A 256 20.88 5.12 -14.60
CA HIS A 256 21.47 5.27 -13.28
C HIS A 256 20.54 6.10 -12.41
N ILE A 257 20.12 5.52 -11.29
CA ILE A 257 19.28 6.16 -10.28
C ILE A 257 20.05 6.15 -8.97
N LYS A 258 20.12 7.29 -8.30
CA LYS A 258 20.65 7.43 -6.94
C LYS A 258 19.63 8.12 -6.07
N VAL A 259 19.41 7.63 -4.86
CA VAL A 259 18.57 8.29 -3.87
C VAL A 259 19.35 8.43 -2.57
N TYR A 260 19.44 9.69 -2.12
CA TYR A 260 20.06 10.04 -0.86
C TYR A 260 18.98 10.31 0.19
N ALA A 261 19.13 9.71 1.37
CA ALA A 261 18.45 10.14 2.58
C ALA A 261 19.20 11.37 3.13
N LEU A 262 18.48 12.44 3.39
CA LEU A 262 18.99 13.71 3.90
C LEU A 262 18.47 13.90 5.32
N LEU A 263 19.37 14.03 6.28
CA LEU A 263 19.00 14.41 7.64
C LEU A 263 18.80 15.92 7.69
N SER A 264 17.62 16.35 8.13
CA SER A 264 17.27 17.75 8.27
C SER A 264 16.87 18.09 9.70
N VAL A 265 17.48 19.15 10.22
CA VAL A 265 17.22 19.72 11.54
C VAL A 265 16.60 21.10 11.33
N ASN A 266 15.41 21.33 11.87
CA ASN A 266 14.71 22.63 11.73
C ASN A 266 14.66 23.15 10.27
N ASN A 267 14.42 22.25 9.32
CA ASN A 267 14.39 22.49 7.86
C ASN A 267 15.73 22.80 7.18
N LYS A 268 16.86 22.71 7.88
CA LYS A 268 18.20 22.77 7.28
C LYS A 268 18.76 21.36 7.14
N VAL A 269 19.33 21.00 5.99
CA VAL A 269 20.00 19.70 5.81
C VAL A 269 21.35 19.76 6.51
N THR A 270 21.65 18.76 7.35
CA THR A 270 22.91 18.65 8.10
C THR A 270 23.81 17.55 7.57
N ASP A 271 23.24 16.46 7.06
CA ASP A 271 24.00 15.35 6.52
C ASP A 271 23.19 14.55 5.46
N SER A 272 23.86 13.68 4.72
CA SER A 272 23.24 12.81 3.71
C SER A 272 23.93 11.46 3.59
N VAL A 273 23.16 10.41 3.32
CA VAL A 273 23.67 9.07 3.03
C VAL A 273 22.98 8.49 1.79
N LEU A 274 23.74 7.78 0.94
CA LEU A 274 23.21 7.06 -0.20
C LEU A 274 22.48 5.80 0.30
N CYS A 275 21.15 5.78 0.21
CA CYS A 275 20.36 4.63 0.63
C CYS A 275 20.05 3.69 -0.53
N TYR A 276 19.76 4.24 -1.71
CA TYR A 276 19.41 3.45 -2.89
C TYR A 276 20.23 3.85 -4.11
N GLU A 277 20.67 2.86 -4.87
CA GLU A 277 21.35 3.07 -6.14
C GLU A 277 20.96 1.96 -7.11
N TYR A 278 20.52 2.30 -8.31
CA TYR A 278 20.29 1.33 -9.38
C TYR A 278 21.11 1.74 -10.58
N TYR A 279 21.87 0.83 -11.13
CA TYR A 279 22.63 1.04 -12.34
C TYR A 279 22.46 -0.15 -13.27
N SER A 280 22.17 0.15 -14.53
CA SER A 280 22.15 -0.82 -15.61
C SER A 280 22.84 -0.23 -16.84
N ASN A 281 23.68 -1.03 -17.47
CA ASN A 281 24.30 -0.72 -18.76
C ASN A 281 24.14 -1.92 -19.71
N ALA A 282 23.39 -1.70 -20.78
CA ALA A 282 23.05 -2.71 -21.77
C ALA A 282 24.26 -3.12 -22.65
N GLU A 283 25.27 -2.27 -22.81
CA GLU A 283 26.44 -2.55 -23.67
C GLU A 283 27.40 -3.56 -23.05
N ASN A 284 27.57 -3.52 -21.73
CA ASN A 284 28.48 -4.41 -21.01
C ASN A 284 27.75 -5.42 -20.11
N LEU A 285 26.42 -5.52 -20.25
CA LEU A 285 25.55 -6.41 -19.47
C LEU A 285 25.77 -6.32 -17.96
N SER A 286 26.18 -5.14 -17.46
CA SER A 286 26.42 -4.92 -16.03
C SER A 286 25.19 -4.28 -15.38
N ALA A 287 24.70 -4.91 -14.32
CA ALA A 287 23.64 -4.37 -13.50
C ALA A 287 23.97 -4.56 -12.02
N TYR A 288 23.73 -3.52 -11.22
CA TYR A 288 23.79 -3.59 -9.78
C TYR A 288 22.71 -2.72 -9.15
N GLU A 289 22.28 -3.13 -7.96
CA GLU A 289 21.28 -2.41 -7.19
C GLU A 289 21.67 -2.41 -5.71
N GLN A 290 21.77 -1.24 -5.09
CA GLN A 290 21.81 -1.10 -3.65
C GLN A 290 20.39 -0.90 -3.13
N ILE A 291 19.89 -1.87 -2.37
CA ILE A 291 18.59 -1.80 -1.69
C ILE A 291 18.76 -1.49 -0.20
N PHE A 292 17.67 -1.12 0.48
CA PHE A 292 17.76 -0.62 1.85
C PHE A 292 16.56 -0.92 2.73
N TYR A 293 16.76 -0.84 4.04
CA TYR A 293 15.70 -0.74 5.04
C TYR A 293 16.02 0.41 5.98
N ILE A 294 15.02 1.24 6.30
CA ILE A 294 15.12 2.33 7.28
C ILE A 294 14.12 2.04 8.38
N ASP A 295 14.57 2.13 9.62
CA ASP A 295 13.73 2.07 10.81
C ASP A 295 14.05 3.29 11.67
N THR A 296 13.12 4.24 11.77
CA THR A 296 13.30 5.48 12.54
C THR A 296 13.15 5.25 14.04
N ASN A 297 12.47 4.18 14.46
CA ASN A 297 12.37 3.82 15.87
C ASN A 297 13.73 3.31 16.37
N GLN A 298 14.41 2.50 15.55
CA GLN A 298 15.78 2.05 15.82
C GLN A 298 16.85 3.08 15.44
N ARG A 299 16.47 4.12 14.70
CA ARG A 299 17.37 5.13 14.12
C ARG A 299 18.47 4.47 13.29
N LYS A 300 18.11 3.50 12.46
CA LYS A 300 19.06 2.72 11.65
C LYS A 300 18.63 2.65 10.20
N ILE A 301 19.65 2.59 9.34
CA ILE A 301 19.55 2.39 7.89
C ILE A 301 20.45 1.22 7.54
N TRP A 302 19.85 0.15 7.02
CA TRP A 302 20.56 -0.98 6.45
C TRP A 302 20.59 -0.83 4.95
N THR A 303 21.75 -1.07 4.35
CA THR A 303 21.90 -1.08 2.88
C THR A 303 22.70 -2.30 2.47
N VAL A 304 22.31 -2.91 1.36
CA VAL A 304 23.03 -4.04 0.77
C VAL A 304 23.13 -3.83 -0.73
N LYS A 305 24.32 -4.05 -1.27
CA LYS A 305 24.58 -3.96 -2.70
C LYS A 305 24.44 -5.34 -3.32
N LEU A 306 23.60 -5.41 -4.35
CA LEU A 306 23.35 -6.57 -5.18
C LEU A 306 24.02 -6.38 -6.53
N THR A 307 24.62 -7.44 -7.06
CA THR A 307 25.17 -7.49 -8.41
C THR A 307 24.49 -8.61 -9.18
N TYR A 308 24.10 -8.33 -10.42
CA TYR A 308 23.41 -9.29 -11.28
C TYR A 308 24.30 -9.64 -12.46
N ASP A 309 24.43 -10.94 -12.72
CA ASP A 309 25.14 -11.49 -13.86
C ASP A 309 24.41 -12.71 -14.45
N VAL A 310 25.06 -13.42 -15.36
CA VAL A 310 24.50 -14.61 -16.02
C VAL A 310 24.35 -15.81 -15.07
N GLU A 311 25.10 -15.83 -13.96
CA GLU A 311 25.10 -16.90 -12.97
C GLU A 311 24.07 -16.65 -11.85
N GLY A 312 23.59 -15.42 -11.71
CA GLY A 312 22.48 -15.07 -10.82
C GLY A 312 22.65 -13.71 -10.14
N ALA A 313 22.35 -13.66 -8.85
CA ALA A 313 22.55 -12.47 -8.03
C ALA A 313 23.52 -12.73 -6.88
N GLY A 314 24.47 -11.82 -6.69
CA GLY A 314 25.37 -11.77 -5.55
C GLY A 314 25.05 -10.58 -4.65
N ALA A 315 25.38 -10.69 -3.36
CA ALA A 315 25.20 -9.65 -2.36
C ALA A 315 26.48 -9.37 -1.56
N ASP A 316 26.84 -8.10 -1.46
CA ASP A 316 27.85 -7.61 -0.52
C ASP A 316 27.35 -7.74 0.93
N ALA A 317 28.24 -7.60 1.91
CA ALA A 317 27.86 -7.52 3.31
C ALA A 317 26.90 -6.36 3.58
N VAL A 318 25.87 -6.61 4.40
CA VAL A 318 24.94 -5.56 4.86
C VAL A 318 25.73 -4.48 5.59
N LYS A 319 25.57 -3.23 5.16
CA LYS A 319 26.10 -2.05 5.84
C LYS A 319 25.00 -1.45 6.69
N VAL A 320 25.34 -1.09 7.93
CA VAL A 320 24.42 -0.44 8.86
C VAL A 320 24.91 0.97 9.14
N CYS A 321 23.98 1.91 9.13
CA CYS A 321 24.22 3.29 9.46
C CYS A 321 23.25 3.74 10.55
N THR A 322 23.77 4.28 11.63
CA THR A 322 23.01 4.88 12.73
C THR A 322 22.73 6.36 12.42
N ILE A 323 21.51 6.81 12.73
CA ILE A 323 21.08 8.20 12.65
C ILE A 323 21.33 8.84 14.02
N ASP A 324 22.45 9.54 14.15
CA ASP A 324 22.86 10.20 15.39
C ASP A 324 22.22 11.60 15.45
N LEU A 325 21.14 11.73 16.23
CA LEU A 325 20.42 12.99 16.38
C LEU A 325 21.19 14.00 17.24
N ASP A 326 22.05 13.55 18.15
CA ASP A 326 22.82 14.45 19.01
C ASP A 326 23.91 15.15 18.19
N ARG A 327 24.53 14.41 17.26
CA ARG A 327 25.54 14.94 16.32
C ARG A 327 24.96 15.45 15.02
N ASN A 328 23.66 15.25 14.78
CA ASN A 328 22.96 15.61 13.55
C ASN A 328 23.58 15.01 12.28
N CYS A 329 24.07 13.76 12.36
CA CYS A 329 24.76 13.09 11.26
C CYS A 329 24.44 11.60 11.15
N PHE A 330 24.90 11.00 10.06
CA PHE A 330 24.88 9.57 9.81
C PHE A 330 26.21 8.95 10.20
N VAL A 331 26.19 7.89 11.00
CA VAL A 331 27.39 7.18 11.46
C VAL A 331 27.36 5.75 10.94
N GLN A 332 28.33 5.37 10.12
CA GLN A 332 28.44 4.00 9.64
C GLN A 332 28.95 3.09 10.77
N GLU A 333 28.27 1.97 11.01
CA GLU A 333 28.76 0.94 11.91
C GLU A 333 29.89 0.18 11.21
N ASN A 334 31.07 0.14 11.85
CA ASN A 334 32.16 -0.69 11.35
C ASN A 334 31.73 -2.15 11.43
N ALA A 335 31.96 -2.92 10.36
CA ALA A 335 31.69 -4.36 10.34
C ALA A 335 32.44 -5.03 11.50
N ILE A 336 31.71 -5.46 12.54
CA ILE A 336 32.27 -6.34 13.56
C ILE A 336 32.53 -7.65 12.84
N LYS A 337 33.78 -7.90 12.47
CA LYS A 337 34.25 -9.25 12.18
C LYS A 337 34.09 -10.04 13.48
N ASN A 338 32.97 -10.72 13.66
CA ASN A 338 32.88 -11.79 14.64
C ASN A 338 33.78 -12.92 14.14
N ASN A 339 35.08 -12.83 14.44
CA ASN A 339 35.94 -14.01 14.42
C ASN A 339 35.44 -14.94 15.53
N PRO A 340 35.04 -16.18 15.23
CA PRO A 340 34.63 -17.14 16.24
C PRO A 340 35.86 -17.74 16.95
N THR A 341 36.75 -16.91 17.50
CA THR A 341 37.99 -17.39 18.15
C THR A 341 38.42 -16.68 19.42
N ASP A 342 37.62 -15.77 19.99
CA ASP A 342 37.95 -15.10 21.26
C ASP A 342 37.15 -15.59 22.47
N VAL A 343 36.59 -16.81 22.41
CA VAL A 343 36.15 -17.54 23.60
C VAL A 343 37.04 -18.76 23.74
N LEU A 344 38.20 -18.58 24.36
CA LEU A 344 38.98 -19.56 25.15
C LEU A 344 40.43 -19.08 25.34
N LYS A 345 40.63 -17.89 25.94
CA LYS A 345 41.81 -17.60 26.75
C LYS A 345 41.44 -16.59 27.80
N ASN A 346 41.05 -17.08 28.97
CA ASN A 346 41.51 -16.58 30.25
C ASN A 346 41.36 -17.72 31.26
N GLU A 347 42.52 -18.15 31.76
CA GLU A 347 42.72 -19.02 32.91
C GLU A 347 42.06 -18.46 34.17
#